data_AF-A0A6A6ND56-F1
#
_entry.id   AF-A0A6A6ND56-F1
#
_cell.length_a   1.000
_cell.length_b   1.000
_cell.length_c   1.000
_cell.angle_alpha   90.00
_cell.angle_beta   90.00
_cell.angle_gamma   90.00
#
_symmetry.space_group_name_H-M   'P 1'
#
loop_
_entity.id
_entity.type
_entity.pdbx_description
1 polymer ?
#
loop_
_entity_poly.entity_id
_entity_poly.type
_entity_poly.pdbx_seq_one_letter_code
_entity_poly.pdbx_strand_id
1 'polypeptide(L)'
;MGEHRNTTLRGYIAMLVVIKPYRGRGIATELVTRSIKVMMESGCEEVTLEAEVTNKGALALYGRLGFIRAKRLFRYYLNGVDAFRLKLQFPQPELHPSLPMAACIEDSDGHDDHLLVEECSEPHGGL
;
A
#
# COMPACT_ATOMS: atom_id res chain seq x y z
N MET A 1 -5.91 26.93 8.09
CA MET A 1 -5.31 25.89 8.96
C MET A 1 -4.46 25.01 8.07
N GLY A 2 -3.13 25.03 8.23
CA GLY A 2 -2.25 24.22 7.39
C GLY A 2 -2.28 22.76 7.84
N GLU A 3 -2.69 21.86 6.94
CA GLU A 3 -2.58 20.42 7.10
C GLU A 3 -1.15 20.05 7.55
N HIS A 4 -1.03 19.63 8.80
CA HIS A 4 0.22 19.18 9.37
C HIS A 4 0.55 17.80 8.80
N ARG A 5 1.51 17.76 7.86
CA ARG A 5 2.39 16.64 7.50
C ARG A 5 1.81 15.25 7.79
N ASN A 6 1.21 14.65 6.77
CA ASN A 6 1.01 13.21 6.70
C ASN A 6 2.40 12.54 6.86
N THR A 7 2.72 12.12 8.09
CA THR A 7 4.07 11.70 8.46
C THR A 7 4.19 10.24 8.05
N THR A 8 4.74 10.01 6.87
CA THR A 8 4.86 8.65 6.32
C THR A 8 5.65 7.76 7.26
N LEU A 9 5.05 6.68 7.74
CA LEU A 9 5.70 5.74 8.65
C LEU A 9 6.61 4.82 7.84
N ARG A 10 7.86 4.63 8.30
CA ARG A 10 8.88 3.90 7.55
C ARG A 10 9.55 2.86 8.42
N GLY A 11 9.61 1.64 7.91
CA GLY A 11 10.38 0.56 8.51
C GLY A 11 11.88 0.74 8.26
N TYR A 12 12.69 0.37 9.24
CA TYR A 12 14.15 0.35 9.12
C TYR A 12 14.72 -0.99 9.58
N ILE A 13 15.51 -1.63 8.73
CA ILE A 13 16.25 -2.85 9.09
C ILE A 13 17.69 -2.43 9.41
N ALA A 14 17.99 -2.34 10.71
CA ALA A 14 19.30 -1.86 11.17
C ALA A 14 20.41 -2.90 10.97
N MET A 15 20.23 -4.12 11.48
CA MET A 15 21.26 -5.16 11.43
C MET A 15 20.63 -6.53 11.26
N LEU A 16 21.14 -7.30 10.29
CA LEU A 16 20.77 -8.69 10.08
C LEU A 16 22.01 -9.50 9.78
N VAL A 17 22.23 -10.56 10.55
CA VAL A 17 23.38 -11.45 10.38
C VAL A 17 22.94 -12.90 10.48
N VAL A 18 23.35 -13.70 9.50
CA VAL A 18 23.33 -15.16 9.59
C VAL A 18 24.78 -15.65 9.67
N ILE A 19 25.08 -16.41 10.71
CA ILE A 19 26.40 -17.01 10.93
C ILE A 19 26.75 -17.98 9.80
N LYS A 20 28.03 -18.04 9.41
CA LYS A 20 28.51 -18.75 8.21
C LYS A 20 27.97 -20.19 8.04
N PRO A 21 27.94 -21.06 9.08
CA PRO A 21 27.49 -22.45 8.93
C PRO A 21 26.00 -22.61 8.54
N TYR A 22 25.22 -21.55 8.73
CA TYR A 22 23.77 -21.55 8.51
C TYR A 22 23.34 -20.70 7.29
N ARG A 23 24.30 -20.16 6.54
CA ARG A 23 24.02 -19.44 5.29
C ARG A 23 23.58 -20.42 4.19
N GLY A 24 22.92 -19.89 3.16
CA GLY A 24 22.42 -20.69 2.03
C GLY A 24 21.15 -21.50 2.31
N ARG A 25 20.60 -21.44 3.52
CA ARG A 25 19.40 -22.18 3.93
C ARG A 25 18.11 -21.35 3.95
N GLY A 26 18.11 -20.17 3.33
CA GLY A 26 16.93 -19.29 3.30
C GLY A 26 16.62 -18.51 4.59
N ILE A 27 17.38 -18.70 5.67
CA ILE A 27 17.12 -18.07 6.98
C ILE A 27 17.01 -16.54 6.90
N ALA A 28 17.95 -15.89 6.20
CA ALA A 28 17.92 -14.43 6.04
C ALA A 28 16.68 -13.96 5.28
N THR A 29 16.27 -14.71 4.25
CA THR A 29 15.04 -14.42 3.50
C THR A 29 13.83 -14.47 4.41
N GLU A 30 13.70 -15.53 5.21
CA GLU A 30 12.58 -15.70 6.13
C GLU A 30 12.52 -14.59 7.18
N LEU A 31 13.65 -14.23 7.78
CA LEU A 31 13.73 -13.14 8.77
C LEU A 31 13.31 -11.79 8.19
N VAL A 32 13.77 -11.47 6.96
CA VAL A 32 13.42 -10.21 6.30
C VAL A 32 11.95 -10.21 5.90
N THR A 33 11.44 -11.29 5.31
CA THR A 33 10.02 -11.40 4.89
C THR A 33 9.08 -11.24 6.08
N ARG A 34 9.37 -11.88 7.21
CA ARG A 34 8.57 -11.71 8.44
C ARG A 34 8.61 -10.28 8.95
N SER A 35 9.79 -9.67 8.98
CA SER A 35 9.95 -8.27 9.39
C SER A 35 9.14 -7.32 8.50
N ILE A 36 9.20 -7.51 7.18
CA ILE A 36 8.42 -6.73 6.21
C ILE A 36 6.92 -6.86 6.48
N LYS A 37 6.43 -8.09 6.70
CA LYS A 37 5.02 -8.35 6.98
C LYS A 37 4.55 -7.57 8.22
N VAL A 38 5.30 -7.65 9.32
CA VAL A 38 4.98 -6.91 10.56
C VAL A 38 5.03 -5.40 10.32
N MET A 39 6.01 -4.89 9.56
CA MET A 39 6.09 -3.46 9.22
C MET A 39 4.90 -3.00 8.38
N MET A 40 4.44 -3.82 7.43
CA MET A 40 3.26 -3.54 6.61
C MET A 40 1.98 -3.51 7.45
N GLU A 41 1.80 -4.50 8.33
CA GLU A 41 0.67 -4.55 9.28
C GLU A 41 0.68 -3.39 10.27
N SER A 42 1.88 -2.83 10.57
CA SER A 42 2.04 -1.65 11.42
C SER A 42 1.75 -0.33 10.70
N GLY A 43 1.40 -0.35 9.40
CA GLY A 43 1.10 0.83 8.61
C GLY A 43 2.32 1.57 8.06
N CYS A 44 3.50 0.92 7.99
CA CYS A 44 4.61 1.49 7.24
C CYS A 44 4.26 1.59 5.75
N GLU A 45 4.80 2.57 5.04
CA GLU A 45 4.64 2.73 3.59
C GLU A 45 5.87 2.24 2.81
N GLU A 46 7.03 2.25 3.46
CA GLU A 46 8.27 1.75 2.89
C GLU A 46 9.16 1.11 3.97
N VAL A 47 10.06 0.23 3.52
CA VAL A 47 11.16 -0.31 4.33
C VAL A 47 12.48 0.14 3.74
N THR A 48 13.39 0.57 4.59
CA THR A 48 14.72 1.07 4.18
C THR A 48 15.83 0.38 4.96
N LEU A 49 17.00 0.27 4.31
CA LEU A 49 18.23 -0.21 4.93
C LEU A 49 19.45 0.21 4.13
N GLU A 50 20.63 0.04 4.71
CA GLU A 50 21.91 0.23 4.03
C GLU A 50 22.69 -1.09 3.95
N ALA A 51 23.35 -1.31 2.81
CA ALA A 51 24.25 -2.45 2.62
C ALA A 51 25.53 -1.99 1.92
N GLU A 52 26.69 -2.51 2.36
CA GLU A 52 27.97 -2.27 1.69
C GLU A 52 27.88 -2.63 0.19
N VAL A 53 28.45 -1.80 -0.66
CA VAL A 53 28.45 -2.03 -2.13
C VAL A 53 29.16 -3.34 -2.52
N THR A 54 30.08 -3.81 -1.68
CA THR A 54 30.85 -5.04 -1.85
C THR A 54 30.11 -6.29 -1.37
N ASN A 55 29.04 -6.14 -0.58
CA ASN A 55 28.30 -7.26 0.01
C ASN A 55 27.32 -7.89 -1.00
N LYS A 56 27.87 -8.61 -1.98
CA LYS A 56 27.10 -9.26 -3.05
C LYS A 56 25.96 -10.15 -2.53
N GLY A 57 26.18 -10.83 -1.41
CA GLY A 57 25.17 -11.71 -0.80
C GLY A 57 23.96 -10.95 -0.29
N ALA A 58 24.18 -9.85 0.44
CA ALA A 58 23.09 -9.00 0.91
C ALA A 58 22.37 -8.31 -0.25
N LEU A 59 23.11 -7.77 -1.22
CA LEU A 59 22.51 -7.10 -2.39
C LEU A 59 21.65 -8.06 -3.22
N ALA A 60 22.08 -9.31 -3.41
CA ALA A 60 21.29 -10.33 -4.09
C ALA A 60 20.08 -10.81 -3.26
N LEU A 61 20.20 -10.87 -1.94
CA LEU A 61 19.08 -11.18 -1.05
C LEU A 61 17.99 -10.10 -1.16
N TYR A 62 18.34 -8.83 -0.92
CA TYR A 62 17.39 -7.74 -0.91
C TYR A 62 16.82 -7.46 -2.30
N GLY A 63 17.63 -7.57 -3.37
CA GLY A 63 17.13 -7.46 -4.74
C GLY A 63 16.06 -8.50 -5.08
N ARG A 64 16.23 -9.76 -4.64
CA ARG A 64 15.20 -10.81 -4.82
C ARG A 64 13.92 -10.55 -4.03
N LEU A 65 14.01 -9.80 -2.94
CA LEU A 65 12.87 -9.38 -2.11
C LEU A 65 12.20 -8.09 -2.61
N GLY A 66 12.61 -7.57 -3.77
CA GLY A 66 12.01 -6.38 -4.38
C GLY A 66 12.61 -5.05 -3.93
N PHE A 67 13.69 -5.04 -3.14
CA PHE A 67 14.36 -3.80 -2.80
C PHE A 67 15.07 -3.21 -4.01
N ILE A 68 14.91 -1.90 -4.19
CA ILE A 68 15.60 -1.10 -5.20
C ILE A 68 16.74 -0.28 -4.58
N ARG A 69 17.78 0.00 -5.37
CA ARG A 69 18.90 0.88 -4.97
C ARG A 69 18.48 2.34 -5.14
N ALA A 70 18.08 2.99 -4.05
CA ALA A 70 17.61 4.37 -4.09
C ALA A 70 18.74 5.40 -4.13
N LYS A 71 19.85 5.14 -3.41
CA LYS A 71 20.99 6.08 -3.34
C LYS A 71 22.29 5.35 -3.06
N ARG A 72 23.41 5.85 -3.61
CA ARG A 72 24.76 5.47 -3.19
C ARG A 72 25.27 6.48 -2.15
N LEU A 73 25.78 5.98 -1.04
CA LEU A 73 26.33 6.75 0.07
C LEU A 73 27.84 6.54 0.07
N PHE A 74 28.60 7.60 -0.21
CA PHE A 74 30.05 7.54 -0.31
C PHE A 74 30.69 7.47 1.08
N ARG A 75 31.66 6.56 1.27
CA ARG A 75 32.40 6.36 2.52
C ARG A 75 31.49 6.29 3.76
N TYR A 76 30.38 5.56 3.63
CA TYR A 76 29.33 5.50 4.65
C TYR A 76 29.74 4.68 5.87
N TYR A 77 30.47 3.58 5.65
CA TYR A 77 30.98 2.75 6.72
C TYR A 77 32.35 3.25 7.21
N LEU A 78 32.70 2.94 8.46
CA LEU A 78 33.96 3.37 9.08
C LEU A 78 35.21 2.87 8.33
N ASN A 79 35.08 1.75 7.60
CA ASN A 79 36.13 1.21 6.72
C ASN A 79 36.31 2.01 5.42
N GLY A 80 35.57 3.10 5.22
CA GLY A 80 35.59 3.93 4.02
C GLY A 80 34.85 3.32 2.83
N VAL A 81 34.21 2.16 2.99
CA VAL A 81 33.44 1.50 1.93
C VAL A 81 32.10 2.21 1.77
N ASP A 82 31.69 2.36 0.51
CA ASP A 82 30.39 2.92 0.16
C ASP A 82 29.24 1.98 0.57
N ALA A 83 28.06 2.56 0.73
CA ALA A 83 26.83 1.81 0.91
C ALA A 83 25.82 2.11 -0.20
N PHE A 84 24.94 1.15 -0.48
CA PHE A 84 23.67 1.43 -1.13
C PHE A 84 22.58 1.58 -0.07
N ARG A 85 21.82 2.67 -0.15
CA ARG A 85 20.50 2.76 0.48
C ARG A 85 19.52 1.98 -0.37
N LEU A 86 18.96 0.94 0.20
CA LEU A 86 17.94 0.10 -0.40
C LEU A 86 16.57 0.50 0.13
N LYS A 87 15.56 0.44 -0.74
CA LYS A 87 14.17 0.74 -0.39
C LYS A 87 13.23 -0.31 -0.97
N LEU A 88 12.21 -0.68 -0.20
CA LEU A 88 11.06 -1.44 -0.65
C LEU A 88 9.81 -0.60 -0.37
N GLN A 89 9.07 -0.22 -1.42
CA GLN A 89 7.79 0.47 -1.27
C GLN A 89 6.67 -0.55 -1.17
N PHE A 90 5.70 -0.30 -0.30
CA PHE A 90 4.49 -1.09 -0.25
C PHE A 90 3.45 -0.54 -1.22
N PRO A 91 2.62 -1.40 -1.82
CA PRO A 91 1.48 -0.92 -2.58
C PRO A 91 0.55 -0.15 -1.63
N GLN A 92 0.25 1.11 -1.96
CA GLN A 92 -0.90 1.75 -1.35
C GLN A 92 -2.15 1.00 -1.85
N PRO A 93 -3.12 0.68 -0.97
CA PRO A 93 -4.43 0.30 -1.47
C PRO A 93 -4.95 1.47 -2.30
N GLU A 94 -5.01 1.31 -3.62
CA GLU A 94 -5.55 2.32 -4.50
C GLU A 94 -6.99 2.59 -4.06
N LEU A 95 -7.22 3.77 -3.47
CA LEU A 95 -8.56 4.27 -3.24
C LEU A 95 -9.16 4.57 -4.62
N HIS A 96 -9.80 3.58 -5.23
CA HIS A 96 -10.56 3.75 -6.45
C HIS A 96 -11.74 4.69 -6.13
N PRO A 97 -11.86 5.90 -6.73
CA PRO A 97 -13.06 6.69 -6.58
C PRO A 97 -14.16 6.01 -7.39
N SER A 98 -14.98 5.18 -6.75
CA SER A 98 -16.25 4.77 -7.31
C SER A 98 -17.24 5.93 -7.18
N LEU A 99 -17.48 6.66 -8.27
CA LEU A 99 -18.78 7.29 -8.47
C LEU A 99 -19.23 7.09 -9.92
N PRO A 100 -20.45 6.58 -10.14
CA PRO A 100 -21.21 6.87 -11.35
C PRO A 100 -21.97 8.19 -11.10
N MET A 101 -21.63 9.25 -11.82
CA MET A 101 -22.52 10.40 -11.97
C MET A 101 -22.49 10.86 -13.42
N ALA A 102 -23.12 10.06 -14.29
CA ALA A 102 -23.89 10.65 -15.38
C ALA A 102 -25.11 11.30 -14.69
N ALA A 103 -25.22 12.61 -14.56
CA ALA A 103 -25.53 13.56 -15.63
C ALA A 103 -26.75 13.07 -16.44
N CYS A 104 -27.94 13.55 -16.06
CA CYS A 104 -28.95 14.09 -16.97
C CYS A 104 -29.85 15.03 -16.15
N ILE A 105 -29.73 16.32 -16.43
CA ILE A 105 -30.73 17.34 -16.14
C ILE A 105 -31.79 17.20 -17.23
N GLU A 106 -33.05 17.06 -16.84
CA GLU A 106 -34.17 17.57 -17.63
C GLU A 106 -35.08 18.36 -16.68
N ASP A 107 -34.99 19.68 -16.83
CA ASP A 107 -35.97 20.68 -16.40
C ASP A 107 -37.29 20.41 -17.14
N SER A 108 -38.41 20.34 -16.42
CA SER A 108 -39.73 20.70 -16.97
C SER A 108 -40.69 21.11 -15.86
N ASP A 109 -40.89 22.43 -15.87
CA ASP A 109 -41.93 23.25 -15.28
C ASP A 109 -43.35 22.70 -15.52
N GLY A 110 -44.20 22.76 -14.48
CA GLY A 110 -45.68 22.87 -14.49
C GLY A 110 -46.53 21.87 -15.29
N HIS A 111 -47.55 21.27 -14.65
CA HIS A 111 -48.96 21.28 -15.09
C HIS A 111 -49.87 20.51 -14.10
N ASP A 112 -50.79 21.27 -13.51
CA ASP A 112 -52.22 21.03 -13.23
C ASP A 112 -52.74 19.71 -12.60
N ASP A 113 -53.43 19.94 -11.49
CA ASP A 113 -54.34 19.07 -10.75
C ASP A 113 -55.68 18.94 -11.52
N HIS A 114 -56.09 17.75 -11.99
CA HIS A 114 -57.49 17.52 -12.39
C HIS A 114 -57.90 16.03 -12.44
N LEU A 115 -58.58 15.60 -11.36
CA LEU A 115 -59.95 15.03 -11.32
C LEU A 115 -60.42 13.86 -12.25
N LEU A 116 -61.12 12.90 -11.58
CA LEU A 116 -62.24 12.01 -12.02
C LEU A 116 -61.89 10.66 -12.69
N VAL A 117 -62.10 9.50 -12.02
CA VAL A 117 -63.30 8.61 -11.95
C VAL A 117 -63.73 8.07 -13.34
N GLU A 118 -64.15 6.83 -13.64
CA GLU A 118 -64.72 5.62 -13.01
C GLU A 118 -64.23 4.39 -13.86
N GLU A 119 -64.31 3.11 -13.46
CA GLU A 119 -65.54 2.32 -13.32
C GLU A 119 -65.45 1.21 -12.26
N CYS A 120 -66.56 1.16 -11.51
CA CYS A 120 -66.98 0.11 -10.60
C CYS A 120 -67.24 -1.23 -11.31
N SER A 121 -66.98 -2.32 -10.60
CA SER A 121 -68.03 -3.31 -10.27
C SER A 121 -67.49 -4.33 -9.26
N GLU A 122 -67.72 -4.03 -7.99
CA GLU A 122 -68.35 -4.87 -6.95
C GLU A 122 -68.91 -6.27 -7.36
N PRO A 123 -69.38 -7.12 -6.40
CA PRO A 123 -68.87 -7.41 -5.05
C PRO A 123 -69.06 -8.92 -4.65
N HIS A 124 -68.84 -9.19 -3.36
CA HIS A 124 -69.44 -10.22 -2.49
C HIS A 124 -68.71 -11.53 -2.16
N GLY A 125 -68.45 -11.65 -0.83
CA GLY A 125 -68.55 -12.87 -0.02
C GLY A 125 -67.27 -13.69 0.02
N GLY A 126 -66.55 -13.84 1.12
CA GLY A 126 -66.98 -13.93 2.51
C GLY A 126 -66.62 -15.32 3.02
N LEU A 127 -65.52 -15.41 3.78
CA LEU A 127 -65.26 -16.28 4.95
C LEU A 127 -63.81 -16.08 5.40
#